data_AF-A0A1T5IGR1-F1
#
_entry.id   AF-A0A1T5IGR1-F1
#
_cell.length_a   1.000
_cell.length_b   1.000
_cell.length_c   1.000
_cell.angle_alpha   90.00
_cell.angle_beta   90.00
_cell.angle_gamma   90.00
#
_symmetry.space_group_name_H-M   'P 1'
#
loop_
_entity.id
_entity.type
_entity.pdbx_description
1 polymer ?
#
loop_
_entity_poly.entity_id
_entity_poly.type
_entity_poly.pdbx_seq_one_letter_code
_entity_poly.pdbx_strand_id
1 'polypeptide(L)'
;MGLFTSCFARGQKAETTLHQLSREETTTGTRIIMADMTETEITQAINDFMIINADNQPQRPSVRQSGDRFILQLPDTTPYDLFCYWVNYIVYSDKNQRFNDRVIGWYEVGADATGAWTQFAGQKLMLFIPASDNEFDNVYFTTEDNRCFKQEFGWSAKLKPQGKVLKEYVRL
;
A
#
# COMPACT_ATOMS: atom_id res chain seq x y z
N MET A 1 -47.06 11.21 -26.78
CA MET A 1 -45.68 10.87 -27.18
C MET A 1 -44.81 11.02 -25.94
N GLY A 2 -44.43 9.89 -25.34
CA GLY A 2 -43.83 9.83 -24.01
C GLY A 2 -42.37 10.26 -24.01
N LEU A 3 -42.02 11.12 -23.06
CA LEU A 3 -40.66 11.40 -22.62
C LEU A 3 -40.12 10.14 -21.93
N PHE A 4 -39.14 9.47 -22.52
CA PHE A 4 -38.35 8.46 -21.82
C PHE A 4 -37.23 9.18 -21.05
N THR A 5 -37.48 9.37 -19.76
CA THR A 5 -36.55 9.80 -18.74
C THR A 5 -35.33 8.86 -18.71
N SER A 6 -34.15 9.46 -18.66
CA SER A 6 -32.87 8.76 -18.65
C SER A 6 -32.71 7.90 -17.40
N CYS A 7 -32.61 6.58 -17.56
CA CYS A 7 -32.16 5.67 -16.52
C CYS A 7 -30.62 5.68 -16.44
N PHE A 8 -30.03 6.82 -16.06
CA PHE A 8 -28.73 6.77 -15.42
C PHE A 8 -28.96 6.38 -13.97
N ALA A 9 -29.01 5.06 -13.75
CA ALA A 9 -28.82 4.50 -12.42
C ALA A 9 -27.45 5.01 -11.94
N ARG A 10 -27.48 6.00 -11.05
CA ARG A 10 -26.37 6.46 -10.24
C ARG A 10 -26.06 5.32 -9.26
N GLY A 11 -25.46 4.26 -9.79
CA GLY A 11 -25.12 3.06 -9.05
C GLY A 11 -24.17 3.46 -7.94
N GLN A 12 -24.57 3.19 -6.70
CA GLN A 12 -23.70 3.22 -5.54
C GLN A 12 -22.41 2.48 -5.91
N LYS A 13 -21.30 3.21 -6.02
CA LYS A 13 -19.98 2.57 -6.05
C LYS A 13 -19.88 1.86 -4.71
N ALA A 14 -19.97 0.54 -4.69
CA ALA A 14 -19.66 -0.24 -3.51
C ALA A 14 -18.25 0.17 -3.09
N GLU A 15 -18.11 0.80 -1.93
CA GLU A 15 -16.82 1.27 -1.44
C GLU A 15 -16.04 0.05 -0.97
N THR A 16 -14.98 -0.31 -1.69
CA THR A 16 -14.10 -1.42 -1.33
C THR A 16 -13.39 -1.11 0.00
N THR A 17 -13.53 -2.00 0.99
CA THR A 17 -12.89 -1.85 2.30
C THR A 17 -11.55 -2.60 2.35
N LEU A 18 -10.66 -2.22 3.27
CA LEU A 18 -9.41 -2.96 3.49
C LEU A 18 -9.70 -4.42 3.87
N HIS A 19 -10.66 -4.65 4.76
CA HIS A 19 -11.05 -5.99 5.17
C HIS A 19 -11.56 -6.84 3.98
N GLN A 20 -12.26 -6.23 3.03
CA GLN A 20 -12.65 -6.92 1.80
C GLN A 20 -11.43 -7.30 0.96
N LEU A 21 -10.50 -6.36 0.77
CA LEU A 21 -9.24 -6.62 0.05
C LEU A 21 -8.45 -7.74 0.73
N SER A 22 -8.22 -7.70 2.04
CA SER A 22 -7.50 -8.74 2.76
C SER A 22 -8.16 -10.12 2.66
N ARG A 23 -9.50 -10.19 2.65
CA ARG A 23 -10.23 -11.46 2.53
C ARG A 23 -10.22 -12.08 1.14
N GLU A 24 -10.14 -11.25 0.10
CA GLU A 24 -10.23 -11.66 -1.30
C GLU A 24 -8.84 -11.77 -1.97
N GLU A 25 -7.77 -11.49 -1.23
CA GLU A 25 -6.40 -11.52 -1.71
C GLU A 25 -5.87 -12.94 -1.91
N THR A 26 -5.07 -13.11 -2.96
CA THR A 26 -4.15 -14.25 -3.12
C THR A 26 -2.71 -13.74 -2.99
N THR A 27 -1.98 -14.22 -1.96
CA THR A 27 -0.60 -13.79 -1.70
C THR A 27 0.39 -14.55 -2.57
N THR A 28 0.47 -14.13 -3.84
CA THR A 28 1.42 -14.68 -4.82
C THR A 28 2.03 -13.53 -5.60
N GLY A 29 3.22 -13.08 -5.20
CA GLY A 29 3.91 -12.04 -5.92
C GLY A 29 4.95 -11.30 -5.08
N THR A 30 5.78 -10.52 -5.76
CA THR A 30 6.90 -9.80 -5.16
C THR A 30 6.41 -8.73 -4.18
N ARG A 31 7.11 -8.59 -3.04
CA ARG A 31 6.86 -7.57 -2.01
C ARG A 31 8.17 -6.85 -1.66
N ILE A 32 8.35 -5.64 -2.19
CA ILE A 32 9.60 -4.88 -2.02
C ILE A 32 9.30 -3.52 -1.41
N ILE A 33 10.11 -3.07 -0.46
CA ILE A 33 10.14 -1.70 0.03
C ILE A 33 11.55 -1.15 -0.15
N MET A 34 11.66 0.03 -0.75
CA MET A 34 12.89 0.80 -0.83
C MET A 34 12.76 2.02 0.09
N ALA A 35 13.76 2.21 0.95
CA ALA A 35 13.81 3.33 1.89
C ALA A 35 15.21 3.98 1.87
N ASP A 36 15.24 5.31 1.84
CA ASP A 36 16.45 6.11 2.04
C ASP A 36 16.58 6.38 3.55
N MET A 37 17.48 5.66 4.20
CA MET A 37 17.69 5.62 5.65
C MET A 37 19.13 5.21 5.94
N THR A 38 19.63 5.55 7.13
CA THR A 38 20.87 4.95 7.66
C THR A 38 20.64 3.51 8.10
N GLU A 39 21.72 2.73 8.21
CA GLU A 39 21.68 1.35 8.70
C GLU A 39 21.06 1.24 10.10
N THR A 40 21.39 2.19 10.99
CA THR A 40 20.83 2.25 12.34
C THR A 40 19.32 2.46 12.30
N GLU A 41 18.84 3.42 11.51
CA GLU A 41 17.41 3.74 11.44
C GLU A 41 16.60 2.58 10.85
N ILE A 42 17.07 1.95 9.75
CA ILE A 42 16.32 0.84 9.14
C ILE A 42 16.32 -0.40 10.04
N THR A 43 17.43 -0.67 10.74
CA THR A 43 17.52 -1.78 11.70
C THR A 43 16.56 -1.55 12.86
N GLN A 44 16.49 -0.33 13.38
CA GLN A 44 15.57 0.04 14.45
C GLN A 44 14.12 -0.10 13.99
N ALA A 45 13.76 0.46 12.83
CA ALA A 45 12.41 0.37 12.27
C ALA A 45 11.96 -1.09 12.07
N ILE A 46 12.83 -1.96 11.57
CA ILE A 46 12.51 -3.38 11.44
C ILE A 46 12.29 -4.01 12.81
N ASN A 47 13.18 -3.78 13.79
CA ASN A 47 13.05 -4.38 15.11
C ASN A 47 11.76 -3.95 15.81
N ASP A 48 11.45 -2.65 15.78
CA ASP A 48 10.26 -2.12 16.42
C ASP A 48 8.98 -2.63 15.75
N PHE A 49 8.96 -2.70 14.40
CA PHE A 49 7.83 -3.29 13.69
C PHE A 49 7.56 -4.73 14.14
N MET A 50 8.62 -5.54 14.24
CA MET A 50 8.51 -6.94 14.66
C MET A 50 7.99 -7.07 16.09
N ILE A 51 8.37 -6.16 16.99
CA ILE A 51 7.91 -6.13 18.38
C ILE A 51 6.43 -5.71 18.47
N ILE A 52 6.08 -4.59 17.84
CA ILE A 52 4.72 -4.01 17.91
C ILE A 52 3.68 -4.92 17.26
N ASN A 53 4.08 -5.66 16.22
CA ASN A 53 3.20 -6.57 15.50
C ASN A 53 3.38 -8.05 15.89
N ALA A 54 4.03 -8.37 17.02
CA ALA A 54 4.33 -9.75 17.38
C ALA A 54 3.10 -10.69 17.34
N ASP A 55 1.92 -10.20 17.74
CA ASP A 55 0.66 -10.95 17.71
C ASP A 55 0.20 -11.31 16.28
N ASN A 56 0.61 -10.52 15.29
CA ASN A 56 0.34 -10.76 13.87
C ASN A 56 1.39 -11.68 13.22
N GLN A 57 2.35 -12.20 13.99
CA GLN A 57 3.43 -13.09 13.55
C GLN A 57 4.13 -12.62 12.26
N PRO A 58 4.59 -11.35 12.19
CA PRO A 58 5.26 -10.83 11.01
C PRO A 58 6.52 -11.65 10.74
N GLN A 59 6.83 -11.81 9.47
CA GLN A 59 8.09 -12.39 9.05
C GLN A 59 9.10 -11.28 8.81
N ARG A 60 10.33 -11.52 9.27
CA ARG A 60 11.41 -10.54 9.12
C ARG A 60 11.80 -10.41 7.65
N PRO A 61 11.86 -9.19 7.08
CA PRO A 61 12.30 -9.00 5.70
C PRO A 61 13.78 -9.32 5.54
N SER A 62 14.17 -9.74 4.34
CA SER A 62 15.58 -9.71 3.94
C SER A 62 15.96 -8.28 3.54
N VAL A 63 17.15 -7.85 3.94
CA VAL A 63 17.60 -6.46 3.76
C VAL A 63 18.89 -6.45 2.97
N ARG A 64 18.95 -5.59 1.95
CA ARG A 64 20.18 -5.31 1.20
C ARG A 64 20.34 -3.82 0.98
N GLN A 65 21.58 -3.34 1.03
CA GLN A 65 21.91 -1.97 0.66
C GLN A 65 22.10 -1.85 -0.85
N SER A 66 21.66 -0.73 -1.43
CA SER A 66 21.83 -0.38 -2.84
C SER A 66 22.10 1.13 -2.94
N GLY A 67 23.37 1.49 -3.02
CA GLY A 67 23.81 2.89 -2.88
C GLY A 67 23.45 3.43 -1.50
N ASP A 68 22.81 4.60 -1.47
CA ASP A 68 22.37 5.26 -0.23
C ASP A 68 20.99 4.78 0.27
N ARG A 69 20.47 3.68 -0.31
CA ARG A 69 19.13 3.16 0.02
C ARG A 69 19.19 1.73 0.50
N PHE A 70 18.20 1.36 1.30
CA PHE A 70 17.95 -0.02 1.70
C PHE A 70 16.75 -0.58 0.94
N ILE A 71 16.87 -1.84 0.55
CA ILE A 71 15.81 -2.61 -0.11
C ILE A 71 15.45 -3.76 0.83
N LEU A 72 14.19 -3.75 1.24
CA LEU A 72 13.55 -4.75 2.08
C LEU A 72 12.73 -5.63 1.15
N GLN A 73 13.07 -6.91 1.07
CA GLN A 73 12.24 -7.91 0.41
C GLN A 73 11.49 -8.68 1.49
N LEU A 74 10.18 -8.51 1.50
CA LEU A 74 9.27 -9.25 2.36
C LEU A 74 8.95 -10.60 1.70
N PRO A 75 8.49 -11.60 2.48
CA PRO A 75 7.97 -12.83 1.90
C PRO A 75 6.82 -12.56 0.94
N ASP A 76 6.75 -13.32 -0.14
CA ASP A 76 5.65 -13.19 -1.12
C ASP A 76 4.28 -13.52 -0.51
N THR A 77 4.28 -14.23 0.63
CA THR A 77 3.09 -14.53 1.43
C THR A 77 2.61 -13.34 2.28
N THR A 78 3.32 -12.20 2.31
CA THR A 78 2.91 -11.03 3.10
C THR A 78 1.60 -10.44 2.56
N PRO A 79 0.54 -10.41 3.38
CA PRO A 79 -0.75 -9.85 3.00
C PRO A 79 -0.68 -8.33 2.74
N TYR A 80 -1.61 -7.82 1.95
CA TYR A 80 -1.66 -6.42 1.55
C TYR A 80 -1.78 -5.44 2.72
N ASP A 81 -2.60 -5.75 3.71
CA ASP A 81 -2.76 -4.90 4.90
C ASP A 81 -1.46 -4.80 5.70
N LEU A 82 -0.78 -5.92 5.94
CA LEU A 82 0.50 -5.97 6.61
C LEU A 82 1.59 -5.27 5.79
N PHE A 83 1.58 -5.40 4.46
CA PHE A 83 2.48 -4.68 3.57
C PHE A 83 2.26 -3.17 3.67
N CYS A 84 1.00 -2.72 3.71
CA CYS A 84 0.68 -1.32 3.92
C CYS A 84 1.16 -0.82 5.28
N TYR A 85 1.00 -1.62 6.35
CA TYR A 85 1.53 -1.28 7.66
C TYR A 85 3.04 -1.15 7.66
N TRP A 86 3.78 -1.99 6.94
CA TRP A 86 5.21 -1.82 6.78
C TRP A 86 5.57 -0.48 6.13
N VAL A 87 4.92 -0.13 5.01
CA VAL A 87 5.16 1.15 4.33
C VAL A 87 4.84 2.33 5.24
N ASN A 88 3.70 2.29 5.93
CA ASN A 88 3.26 3.33 6.85
C ASN A 88 4.21 3.47 8.04
N TYR A 89 4.61 2.35 8.65
CA TYR A 89 5.47 2.35 9.81
C TYR A 89 6.88 2.88 9.51
N ILE A 90 7.46 2.57 8.35
CA ILE A 90 8.79 3.09 7.99
C ILE A 90 8.76 4.61 7.78
N VAL A 91 7.63 5.17 7.33
CA VAL A 91 7.43 6.62 7.22
C VAL A 91 7.24 7.27 8.60
N TYR A 92 6.52 6.59 9.50
CA TYR A 92 6.07 7.10 10.81
C TYR A 92 6.60 6.27 11.99
N SER A 93 7.88 5.88 11.97
CA SER A 93 8.46 4.93 12.94
C SER A 93 8.34 5.38 14.40
N ASP A 94 8.02 6.65 14.64
CA ASP A 94 7.48 7.16 15.90
C ASP A 94 6.11 7.86 15.65
N LYS A 95 5.14 7.53 16.52
CA LYS A 95 3.68 7.52 16.27
C LYS A 95 3.04 8.86 15.93
N ASN A 96 3.77 9.97 15.96
CA ASN A 96 3.23 11.32 15.73
C ASN A 96 4.11 12.19 14.83
N GLN A 97 5.13 11.61 14.18
CA GLN A 97 6.03 12.38 13.34
C GLN A 97 6.42 11.58 12.09
N ARG A 98 6.46 12.30 10.97
CA ARG A 98 7.00 11.82 9.69
C ARG A 98 8.52 11.91 9.75
N PHE A 99 9.18 10.76 9.65
CA PHE A 99 10.65 10.66 9.69
C PHE A 99 11.25 10.43 8.31
N ASN A 100 10.50 9.81 7.40
CA ASN A 100 11.02 9.46 6.08
C ASN A 100 10.01 9.69 4.94
N ASP A 101 10.34 10.61 4.04
CA ASP A 101 9.54 10.92 2.83
C ASP A 101 9.98 10.16 1.57
N ARG A 102 10.96 9.28 1.73
CA ARG A 102 11.65 8.58 0.65
C ARG A 102 11.47 7.06 0.78
N VAL A 103 10.24 6.67 1.13
CA VAL A 103 9.79 5.29 1.17
C VAL A 103 8.90 5.01 -0.03
N ILE A 104 9.22 3.97 -0.80
CA ILE A 104 8.40 3.47 -1.91
C ILE A 104 8.30 1.96 -1.78
N GLY A 105 7.09 1.43 -1.86
CA GLY A 105 6.81 0.00 -1.88
C GLY A 105 6.34 -0.46 -3.25
N TRP A 106 6.57 -1.72 -3.59
CA TRP A 106 5.97 -2.41 -4.71
C TRP A 106 5.29 -3.69 -4.23
N TYR A 107 4.01 -3.79 -4.56
CA TYR A 107 3.15 -4.91 -4.21
C TYR A 107 2.57 -5.50 -5.50
N GLU A 108 2.87 -6.76 -5.78
CA GLU A 108 2.39 -7.46 -6.96
C GLU A 108 1.08 -8.21 -6.68
N VAL A 109 0.04 -7.86 -7.45
CA VAL A 109 -1.26 -8.51 -7.38
C VAL A 109 -1.26 -9.73 -8.29
N GLY A 110 -1.71 -10.88 -7.78
CA GLY A 110 -1.81 -12.11 -8.56
C GLY A 110 -2.61 -11.93 -9.86
N ALA A 111 -2.17 -12.59 -10.94
CA ALA A 111 -2.84 -12.50 -12.24
C ALA A 111 -4.24 -13.14 -12.24
N ASP A 112 -4.49 -14.04 -11.30
CA ASP A 112 -5.76 -14.74 -11.05
C ASP A 112 -6.63 -14.07 -9.98
N ALA A 113 -6.27 -12.85 -9.56
CA ALA A 113 -6.98 -12.15 -8.49
C ALA A 113 -8.46 -11.93 -8.83
N THR A 114 -9.32 -12.11 -7.82
CA THR A 114 -10.78 -12.03 -7.95
C THR A 114 -11.37 -10.93 -7.07
N GLY A 115 -12.69 -10.74 -7.14
CA GLY A 115 -13.39 -9.77 -6.30
C GLY A 115 -12.89 -8.34 -6.52
N ALA A 116 -12.64 -7.61 -5.43
CA ALA A 116 -12.17 -6.25 -5.42
C ALA A 116 -10.78 -6.07 -6.07
N TRP A 117 -9.95 -7.12 -6.07
CA TRP A 117 -8.62 -7.13 -6.68
C TRP A 117 -8.64 -7.29 -8.20
N THR A 118 -9.75 -7.72 -8.80
CA THR A 118 -9.86 -7.99 -10.25
C THR A 118 -9.37 -6.80 -11.10
N GLN A 119 -9.64 -5.57 -10.66
CA GLN A 119 -9.23 -4.35 -11.38
C GLN A 119 -7.71 -4.07 -11.34
N PHE A 120 -6.97 -4.80 -10.51
CA PHE A 120 -5.53 -4.71 -10.30
C PHE A 120 -4.80 -6.01 -10.67
N ALA A 121 -5.53 -7.04 -11.13
CA ALA A 121 -4.95 -8.36 -11.40
C ALA A 121 -3.74 -8.27 -12.33
N GLY A 122 -2.64 -8.92 -11.93
CA GLY A 122 -1.37 -8.96 -12.66
C GLY A 122 -0.57 -7.64 -12.65
N GLN A 123 -1.04 -6.60 -11.96
CA GLN A 123 -0.31 -5.34 -11.84
C GLN A 123 0.60 -5.33 -10.62
N LYS A 124 1.71 -4.62 -10.75
CA LYS A 124 2.54 -4.21 -9.62
C LYS A 124 2.13 -2.82 -9.19
N LEU A 125 1.58 -2.68 -7.98
CA LEU A 125 1.17 -1.42 -7.39
C LEU A 125 2.37 -0.76 -6.71
N MET A 126 2.58 0.53 -6.96
CA MET A 126 3.63 1.31 -6.28
C MET A 126 3.03 2.07 -5.11
N LEU A 127 3.37 1.70 -3.88
CA LEU A 127 2.88 2.31 -2.64
C LEU A 127 3.80 3.43 -2.16
N PHE A 128 3.22 4.48 -1.58
CA PHE A 128 3.92 5.63 -1.03
C PHE A 128 3.02 6.41 -0.07
N ILE A 129 3.59 7.39 0.64
CA ILE A 129 2.81 8.39 1.37
C ILE A 129 3.20 9.77 0.84
N PRO A 130 2.27 10.53 0.22
CA PRO A 130 2.59 11.83 -0.34
C PRO A 130 2.94 12.82 0.77
N ALA A 131 3.87 13.74 0.50
CA ALA A 131 4.27 14.77 1.46
C ALA A 131 3.13 15.73 1.84
N SER A 132 2.08 15.81 1.01
CA SER A 132 0.88 16.59 1.29
C SER A 132 -0.11 15.90 2.24
N ASP A 133 0.10 14.62 2.56
CA ASP A 133 -0.78 13.86 3.45
C ASP A 133 -0.39 14.09 4.90
N ASN A 134 -1.33 14.67 5.66
CA ASN A 134 -1.18 15.02 7.06
C ASN A 134 -1.96 14.06 7.99
N GLU A 135 -2.53 13.01 7.42
CA GLU A 135 -3.27 11.96 8.12
C GLU A 135 -2.36 10.73 8.24
N PHE A 136 -2.11 10.26 9.45
CA PHE A 136 -1.10 9.23 9.72
C PHE A 136 -1.55 7.81 9.38
N ASP A 137 -2.85 7.58 9.19
CA ASP A 137 -3.49 6.29 8.99
C ASP A 137 -3.82 6.00 7.52
N ASN A 138 -2.98 6.48 6.61
CA ASN A 138 -3.15 6.29 5.17
C ASN A 138 -1.88 5.85 4.45
N VAL A 139 -2.08 5.15 3.34
CA VAL A 139 -1.06 4.81 2.34
C VAL A 139 -1.71 4.98 0.98
N TYR A 140 -0.94 5.45 0.02
CA TYR A 140 -1.41 5.64 -1.35
C TYR A 140 -0.72 4.64 -2.24
N PHE A 141 -1.37 4.30 -3.36
CA PHE A 141 -0.69 3.58 -4.41
C PHE A 141 -1.02 4.13 -5.79
N THR A 142 -0.07 3.94 -6.70
CA THR A 142 -0.19 4.24 -8.12
C THR A 142 -0.05 2.95 -8.91
N THR A 143 -0.97 2.71 -9.85
CA THR A 143 -0.88 1.62 -10.84
C THR A 143 0.08 1.98 -11.98
N GLU A 144 0.47 1.01 -12.81
CA GLU A 144 1.39 1.26 -13.93
C GLU A 144 0.87 2.27 -14.97
N ASP A 145 -0.46 2.40 -15.09
CA ASP A 145 -1.14 3.40 -15.92
C ASP A 145 -1.38 4.74 -15.20
N ASN A 146 -0.68 4.97 -14.09
CA ASN A 146 -0.72 6.18 -13.28
C ASN A 146 -2.09 6.52 -12.65
N ARG A 147 -2.94 5.52 -12.39
CA ARG A 147 -4.14 5.73 -11.56
C ARG A 147 -3.76 5.68 -10.09
N CYS A 148 -4.09 6.73 -9.35
CA CYS A 148 -3.77 6.83 -7.93
C CYS A 148 -4.97 6.48 -7.05
N PHE A 149 -4.69 5.81 -5.93
CA PHE A 149 -5.67 5.43 -4.93
C PHE A 149 -5.13 5.76 -3.53
N LYS A 150 -6.05 6.10 -2.62
CA LYS A 150 -5.80 6.25 -1.19
C LYS A 150 -6.40 5.04 -0.48
N GLN A 151 -5.58 4.31 0.26
CA GLN A 151 -5.99 3.27 1.19
C GLN A 151 -6.00 3.86 2.60
N GLU A 152 -7.18 3.95 3.18
CA GLU A 152 -7.36 4.36 4.58
C GLU A 152 -7.29 3.12 5.50
N PHE A 153 -6.66 3.23 6.67
CA PHE A 153 -6.53 2.16 7.68
C PHE A 153 -7.40 2.36 8.92
N GLY A 154 -8.00 3.54 9.09
CA GLY A 154 -8.86 3.83 10.24
C GLY A 154 -10.19 3.07 10.27
N TRP A 155 -11.06 3.43 11.21
CA TRP A 155 -12.34 2.76 11.52
C TRP A 155 -13.33 2.63 10.33
N SER A 156 -13.11 3.37 9.24
CA SER A 156 -13.87 3.28 8.00
C SER A 156 -12.98 3.04 6.77
N ALA A 157 -11.92 2.24 6.96
CA ALA A 157 -10.90 1.87 5.97
C ALA A 157 -11.49 1.58 4.58
N LYS A 158 -11.23 2.47 3.63
CA LYS A 158 -11.74 2.42 2.26
C LYS A 158 -10.65 2.67 1.26
N LEU A 159 -10.82 2.08 0.09
CA LEU A 159 -10.06 2.40 -1.09
C LEU A 159 -10.74 3.52 -1.86
N LYS A 160 -10.07 4.67 -1.99
CA LYS A 160 -10.61 5.86 -2.66
C LYS A 160 -9.76 6.22 -3.89
N PRO A 161 -10.34 6.22 -5.11
CA PRO A 161 -9.62 6.71 -6.28
C PRO A 161 -9.33 8.20 -6.13
N GLN A 162 -8.14 8.61 -6.53
CA GLN A 162 -7.69 10.00 -6.51
C GLN A 162 -7.90 10.62 -7.88
N GLY A 163 -8.46 11.83 -7.93
CA GLY A 163 -8.72 12.55 -9.18
C GLY A 163 -7.48 13.13 -9.86
N LYS A 164 -6.29 12.90 -9.30
CA LYS A 164 -5.00 13.39 -9.80
C LYS A 164 -3.90 12.39 -9.50
N VAL A 165 -2.84 12.43 -10.32
CA VAL A 165 -1.61 11.67 -10.07
C VAL A 165 -0.85 12.35 -8.95
N LEU A 166 -0.65 11.65 -7.82
CA LEU A 166 0.08 12.17 -6.65
C LEU A 166 1.57 11.82 -6.70
N LYS A 167 1.89 10.69 -7.34
CA LYS A 167 3.25 10.24 -7.63
C LYS A 167 3.20 9.33 -8.85
N GLU A 168 4.02 9.61 -9.85
CA GLU A 168 4.11 8.77 -11.04
C GLU A 168 4.72 7.41 -10.70
N TYR A 169 4.25 6.38 -11.39
CA TYR A 169 4.76 5.03 -11.25
C TYR A 169 6.24 4.95 -11.64
N VAL A 170 7.06 4.43 -10.73
CA VAL A 170 8.48 4.15 -10.97
C VAL A 170 8.66 2.65 -11.06
N ARG A 171 9.24 2.19 -12.18
CA ARG A 171 9.62 0.78 -12.34
C ARG A 171 10.86 0.50 -11.51
N LEU A 172 10.83 -0.61 -10.78
CA LEU A 172 11.99 -1.16 -10.07
C LEU A 172 12.98 -1.79 -11.06
#